data_AF-A0A1I6JKL5-F1
#
_entry.id   AF-A0A1I6JKL5-F1
#
_cell.length_a   1.000
_cell.length_b   1.000
_cell.length_c   1.000
_cell.angle_alpha   90.00
_cell.angle_beta   90.00
_cell.angle_gamma   90.00
#
_symmetry.space_group_name_H-M   'P 1'
#
loop_
_entity.id
_entity.type
_entity.pdbx_description
1 polymer ?
#
loop_
_entity_poly.entity_id
_entity_poly.type
_entity_poly.pdbx_seq_one_letter_code
_entity_poly.pdbx_strand_id
1 'polypeptide(L)'
;MIQDPALFDALRDTAGYSPERMTLLAQLTGPSWEDRFGNAGLESFQHWQALQFERRAATRSTSAEKQPERQSLDALVNAWRHGLTKIVTIPCHGSFTRVIGPHALLVTDETRADPDTFSAALWSFGS
;
A
#
# COMPACT_ATOMS: atom_id res chain seq x y z
N MET A 1 21.70 3.55 11.13
CA MET A 1 21.26 2.17 11.43
C MET A 1 22.47 1.28 11.18
N ILE A 2 23.15 0.84 12.25
CA ILE A 2 24.33 -0.03 12.11
C ILE A 2 23.78 -1.44 11.88
N GLN A 3 23.98 -1.97 10.67
CA GLN A 3 23.68 -3.37 10.37
C GLN A 3 24.85 -4.20 10.92
N ASP A 4 24.57 -5.15 11.79
CA ASP A 4 25.60 -6.02 12.38
C ASP A 4 26.15 -6.98 11.31
N PRO A 5 27.43 -6.82 10.88
CA PRO A 5 28.00 -7.62 9.80
C PRO A 5 28.07 -9.11 10.15
N ALA A 6 28.27 -9.46 11.41
CA ALA A 6 28.36 -10.86 11.85
C ALA A 6 27.02 -11.59 11.72
N LEU A 7 25.91 -10.86 11.90
CA LEU A 7 24.54 -11.37 11.77
C LEU A 7 24.19 -11.68 10.30
N PHE A 8 24.70 -10.86 9.37
CA PHE A 8 24.57 -11.12 7.93
C PHE A 8 25.35 -12.35 7.47
N ASP A 9 26.58 -12.51 7.94
CA ASP A 9 27.40 -13.69 7.62
C ASP A 9 26.74 -14.97 8.16
N ALA A 10 26.23 -14.95 9.40
CA ALA A 10 25.47 -16.06 9.96
C ALA A 10 24.20 -16.39 9.13
N LEU A 11 23.48 -15.37 8.67
CA LEU A 11 22.33 -15.56 7.77
C LEU A 11 22.73 -16.19 6.44
N ARG A 12 23.86 -15.80 5.85
CA ARG A 12 24.31 -16.38 4.58
C ARG A 12 24.63 -17.87 4.71
N ASP A 13 25.21 -18.26 5.84
CA ASP A 13 25.73 -19.61 6.06
C ASP A 13 24.67 -20.58 6.61
N THR A 14 23.48 -20.08 6.97
CA THR A 14 22.36 -20.89 7.47
C THR A 14 21.40 -21.32 6.35
N ALA A 15 21.06 -22.62 6.32
CA ALA A 15 20.13 -23.19 5.34
C ALA A 15 18.80 -22.42 5.23
N GLY A 16 18.30 -22.26 4.00
CA GLY A 16 17.02 -21.62 3.71
C GLY A 16 15.86 -22.29 4.45
N TYR A 17 14.97 -21.49 5.05
CA TYR A 17 13.79 -21.93 5.80
C TYR A 17 14.04 -22.72 7.10
N SER A 18 15.28 -22.79 7.58
CA SER A 18 15.56 -23.33 8.91
C SER A 18 15.01 -22.43 10.03
N PRO A 19 14.60 -22.99 11.17
CA PRO A 19 14.21 -22.21 12.36
C PRO A 19 15.29 -21.20 12.79
N GLU A 20 16.55 -21.61 12.70
CA GLU A 20 17.72 -20.81 13.05
C GLU A 20 17.83 -19.58 12.15
N ARG A 21 17.60 -19.75 10.83
CA ARG A 21 17.57 -18.63 9.89
C ARG A 21 16.42 -17.66 10.22
N MET A 22 15.26 -18.18 10.62
CA MET A 22 14.11 -17.35 11.00
C MET A 22 14.41 -16.52 12.26
N THR A 23 15.10 -17.10 13.25
CA THR A 23 15.54 -16.37 14.44
C THR A 23 16.54 -15.26 14.11
N LEU A 24 17.53 -15.54 13.25
CA LEU A 24 18.49 -14.54 12.81
C LEU A 24 17.83 -13.41 12.00
N LEU A 25 16.85 -13.73 11.16
CA LEU A 25 16.05 -12.74 10.43
C LEU A 25 15.29 -11.83 11.39
N ALA A 26 14.62 -12.40 12.40
CA ALA A 26 13.88 -11.63 13.41
C ALA A 26 14.79 -10.69 14.22
N GLN A 27 16.03 -11.11 14.54
CA GLN A 27 17.01 -10.24 15.21
C GLN A 27 17.43 -9.05 14.33
N LEU A 28 17.54 -9.28 13.01
CA LEU A 28 17.94 -8.24 12.06
C LEU A 28 16.82 -7.26 11.72
N THR A 29 15.60 -7.76 11.50
CA THR A 29 14.45 -6.95 11.07
C THR A 29 13.65 -6.37 12.23
N GLY A 30 13.90 -6.86 13.45
CA GLY A 30 13.05 -6.61 14.60
C GLY A 30 11.73 -7.37 14.53
N PRO A 31 10.80 -7.11 15.48
CA PRO A 31 9.52 -7.79 15.54
C PRO A 31 8.72 -7.55 14.26
N SER A 32 8.19 -8.64 13.71
CA SER A 32 7.36 -8.60 12.51
C SER A 32 6.07 -7.80 12.75
N TRP A 33 5.35 -7.50 11.68
CA TRP A 33 4.01 -6.90 11.80
C TRP A 33 3.09 -7.75 12.69
N GLU A 34 3.11 -9.06 12.47
CA GLU A 34 2.33 -10.05 13.24
C GLU A 34 2.73 -10.03 14.72
N ASP A 35 4.04 -9.96 15.03
CA ASP A 35 4.51 -9.88 16.42
C ASP A 35 4.02 -8.62 17.14
N ARG A 36 3.86 -7.51 16.40
CA ARG A 36 3.50 -6.20 16.97
C ARG A 36 2.01 -5.95 17.06
N PHE A 37 1.25 -6.42 16.09
CA PHE A 37 -0.15 -6.06 15.90
C PHE A 37 -1.08 -7.28 15.85
N GLY A 38 -0.52 -8.49 15.85
CA GLY A 38 -1.25 -9.73 15.61
C GLY A 38 -1.79 -9.83 14.19
N ASN A 39 -2.69 -10.80 14.00
CA ASN A 39 -3.35 -11.05 12.72
C ASN A 39 -4.75 -10.41 12.62
N ALA A 40 -5.13 -9.61 13.61
CA ALA A 40 -6.43 -8.94 13.60
C ALA A 40 -6.52 -8.03 12.36
N GLY A 41 -7.53 -8.28 11.51
CA GLY A 41 -7.77 -7.52 10.28
C GLY A 41 -7.09 -8.06 9.01
N LEU A 42 -6.20 -9.07 9.10
CA LEU A 42 -5.62 -9.71 7.90
C LEU A 42 -6.68 -10.47 7.09
N GLU A 43 -7.66 -11.08 7.74
CA GLU A 43 -8.77 -11.77 7.05
C GLU A 43 -9.62 -10.79 6.23
N SER A 44 -9.96 -9.64 6.80
CA SER A 44 -10.67 -8.57 6.09
C SER A 44 -9.86 -8.02 4.93
N PHE A 45 -8.54 -7.90 5.09
CA PHE A 45 -7.63 -7.51 4.01
C PHE A 45 -7.61 -8.55 2.88
N GLN A 46 -7.51 -9.84 3.19
CA GLN A 46 -7.51 -10.92 2.19
C GLN A 46 -8.83 -10.95 1.41
N HIS A 47 -9.96 -10.84 2.12
CA HIS A 47 -11.28 -10.79 1.49
C HIS A 47 -11.41 -9.57 0.56
N TRP A 48 -11.02 -8.39 1.04
CA TRP A 48 -11.00 -7.18 0.21
C TRP A 48 -10.07 -7.34 -0.99
N GLN A 49 -8.87 -7.91 -0.82
CA GLN A 49 -7.92 -8.11 -1.90
C GLN A 49 -8.49 -9.01 -3.01
N ALA A 50 -9.21 -10.07 -2.65
CA ALA A 50 -9.92 -10.93 -3.59
C ALA A 50 -11.02 -10.15 -4.34
N LEU A 51 -11.85 -9.38 -3.62
CA LEU A 51 -12.88 -8.53 -4.24
C LEU A 51 -12.27 -7.49 -5.20
N GLN A 52 -11.13 -6.90 -4.87
CA GLN A 52 -10.45 -5.94 -5.76
C GLN A 52 -9.84 -6.59 -7.00
N PHE A 53 -9.41 -7.85 -6.91
CA PHE A 53 -8.99 -8.61 -8.08
C PHE A 53 -10.18 -8.86 -9.02
N GLU A 54 -11.30 -9.33 -8.47
CA GLU A 54 -12.56 -9.54 -9.20
C GLU A 54 -13.07 -8.23 -9.84
N ARG A 55 -13.10 -7.13 -9.09
CA ARG A 55 -13.50 -5.81 -9.61
C ARG A 55 -12.61 -5.38 -10.77
N ARG A 56 -11.29 -5.51 -10.65
CA ARG A 56 -10.35 -5.19 -11.73
C ARG A 56 -10.58 -6.05 -12.97
N ALA A 57 -10.78 -7.34 -12.79
CA ALA A 57 -11.12 -8.27 -13.87
C ALA A 57 -12.43 -7.88 -14.56
N ALA A 58 -13.47 -7.52 -13.80
CA ALA A 58 -14.76 -7.09 -14.32
C ALA A 58 -14.72 -5.70 -14.99
N THR A 59 -13.94 -4.76 -14.44
CA THR A 59 -13.79 -3.40 -15.01
C THR A 59 -13.05 -3.34 -16.34
N ARG A 60 -12.45 -4.45 -16.78
CA ARG A 60 -11.96 -4.59 -18.16
C ARG A 60 -13.08 -4.42 -19.20
N SER A 61 -14.34 -4.59 -18.78
CA SER A 61 -15.56 -4.38 -19.59
C SER A 61 -16.17 -2.98 -19.41
N THR A 62 -15.75 -2.20 -18.41
CA THR A 62 -16.30 -0.85 -18.18
C THR A 62 -15.58 0.16 -19.08
N SER A 63 -16.34 1.09 -19.68
CA SER A 63 -15.75 2.19 -20.46
C SER A 63 -14.75 2.96 -19.61
N ALA A 64 -13.54 3.16 -20.13
CA ALA A 64 -12.45 3.86 -19.44
C ALA A 64 -12.85 5.26 -18.94
N GLU A 65 -13.82 5.90 -19.59
CA GLU A 65 -14.39 7.21 -19.21
C GLU A 65 -15.10 7.22 -17.84
N LYS A 66 -15.50 6.04 -17.33
CA LYS A 66 -16.16 5.91 -16.02
C LYS A 66 -15.20 5.59 -14.89
N GLN A 67 -13.90 5.47 -15.17
CA GLN A 67 -12.92 5.20 -14.12
C GLN A 67 -12.64 6.47 -13.31
N PRO A 68 -12.56 6.39 -11.96
CA PRO A 68 -12.26 7.55 -11.11
C PRO A 68 -10.96 8.25 -11.51
N GLU A 69 -9.94 7.49 -11.93
CA GLU A 69 -8.67 8.03 -12.43
C GLU A 69 -8.85 8.90 -13.68
N ARG A 70 -9.78 8.55 -14.56
CA ARG A 70 -10.06 9.34 -15.76
C ARG A 70 -10.89 10.58 -15.48
N GLN A 71 -11.82 10.47 -14.54
CA GLN A 71 -12.64 11.60 -14.11
C GLN A 71 -11.83 12.60 -13.27
N SER A 72 -10.79 12.13 -12.58
CA SER A 72 -9.88 12.94 -11.76
C SER A 72 -8.57 13.27 -12.47
N LEU A 73 -8.54 13.22 -13.81
CA LEU A 73 -7.30 13.26 -14.58
C LEU A 73 -6.49 14.54 -14.33
N ASP A 74 -7.13 15.70 -14.26
CA ASP A 74 -6.44 16.96 -14.05
C ASP A 74 -5.74 17.01 -12.69
N ALA A 75 -6.42 16.54 -11.64
CA ALA A 75 -5.85 16.43 -10.30
C ALA A 75 -4.70 15.41 -10.28
N LEU A 76 -4.84 14.29 -11.01
CA LEU A 76 -3.82 13.25 -11.09
C LEU A 76 -2.57 13.72 -11.83
N VAL A 77 -2.74 14.46 -12.93
CA VAL A 77 -1.64 15.09 -13.68
C VAL A 77 -0.94 16.13 -12.81
N ASN A 78 -1.70 16.94 -12.06
CA ASN A 78 -1.12 17.89 -11.12
C ASN A 78 -0.28 17.18 -10.05
N ALA A 79 -0.84 16.18 -9.37
CA ALA A 79 -0.12 15.45 -8.32
C ALA A 79 1.13 14.73 -8.87
N TRP A 80 1.04 14.14 -10.08
CA TRP A 80 2.18 13.51 -10.74
C TRP A 80 3.31 14.50 -11.05
N ARG A 81 2.97 15.70 -11.53
CA ARG A 81 3.96 16.77 -11.74
C ARG A 81 4.66 17.22 -10.45
N HIS A 82 3.97 17.09 -9.31
CA HIS A 82 4.53 17.34 -7.98
C HIS A 82 5.27 16.13 -7.39
N GLY A 83 5.45 15.06 -8.16
CA GLY A 83 6.27 13.90 -7.78
C GLY A 83 5.50 12.74 -7.16
N LEU A 84 4.17 12.71 -7.27
CA LEU A 84 3.38 11.53 -6.88
C LEU A 84 3.75 10.36 -7.79
N THR A 85 4.23 9.27 -7.20
CA THR A 85 4.50 8.02 -7.94
C THR A 85 3.67 6.84 -7.43
N LYS A 86 3.09 6.95 -6.23
CA LYS A 86 2.36 5.86 -5.59
C LYS A 86 1.10 6.33 -4.87
N ILE A 87 0.00 5.62 -5.14
CA ILE A 87 -1.24 5.75 -4.38
C ILE A 87 -1.48 4.43 -3.65
N VAL A 88 -1.51 4.47 -2.32
CA VAL A 88 -1.74 3.32 -1.45
C VAL A 88 -3.20 3.34 -1.01
N THR A 89 -3.97 2.36 -1.47
CA THR A 89 -5.37 2.19 -1.07
C THR A 89 -5.47 1.20 0.09
N ILE A 90 -6.17 1.57 1.17
CA ILE A 90 -6.41 0.71 2.33
C ILE A 90 -7.89 0.31 2.45
N PRO A 91 -8.19 -0.91 2.93
CA PRO A 91 -9.54 -1.44 3.09
C PRO A 91 -10.20 -0.98 4.38
N CYS A 92 -10.20 0.33 4.65
CA CYS A 92 -10.85 0.90 5.82
C CYS A 92 -12.13 1.63 5.41
N HIS A 93 -13.11 1.61 6.31
CA HIS A 93 -14.35 2.34 6.14
C HIS A 93 -14.17 3.84 6.38
N GLY A 94 -14.98 4.63 5.70
CA GLY A 94 -14.94 6.08 5.76
C GLY A 94 -13.90 6.69 4.82
N SER A 95 -13.99 8.00 4.68
CA SER A 95 -13.02 8.79 3.91
C SER A 95 -11.79 9.09 4.74
N PHE A 96 -10.62 8.72 4.22
CA PHE A 96 -9.33 9.06 4.82
C PHE A 96 -8.30 9.32 3.75
N THR A 97 -7.52 10.38 3.91
CA THR A 97 -6.43 10.76 3.01
C THR A 97 -5.23 11.23 3.83
N ARG A 98 -4.03 10.78 3.47
CA ARG A 98 -2.79 11.23 4.09
C ARG A 98 -1.60 11.11 3.14
N VAL A 99 -0.79 12.15 3.05
CA VAL A 99 0.54 12.06 2.44
C VAL A 99 1.46 11.29 3.38
N ILE A 100 2.00 10.15 2.92
CA ILE A 100 2.84 9.25 3.73
C ILE A 100 4.32 9.28 3.32
N GLY A 101 4.70 10.27 2.52
CA GLY A 101 6.07 10.52 2.09
C GLY A 101 6.11 11.46 0.88
N PRO A 102 7.30 11.79 0.38
CA PRO A 102 7.47 12.76 -0.72
C PRO A 102 6.86 12.31 -2.05
N HIS A 103 6.51 11.03 -2.19
CA HIS A 103 6.06 10.45 -3.45
C HIS A 103 4.81 9.58 -3.31
N ALA A 104 4.17 9.57 -2.13
CA ALA A 104 3.12 8.60 -1.81
C ALA A 104 1.92 9.23 -1.10
N LEU A 105 0.74 8.97 -1.65
CA LEU A 105 -0.56 9.33 -1.09
C LEU A 105 -1.28 8.07 -0.60
N LEU A 106 -1.76 8.07 0.63
CA LEU A 106 -2.59 7.02 1.20
C LEU A 106 -4.05 7.46 1.21
N VAL A 107 -4.94 6.60 0.71
CA VAL A 107 -6.39 6.82 0.62
C VAL A 107 -7.15 5.56 1.03
N THR A 108 -8.42 5.69 1.43
CA THR A 108 -9.31 4.53 1.58
C THR A 108 -9.89 4.10 0.23
N ASP A 109 -10.43 2.87 0.17
CA ASP A 109 -11.16 2.39 -1.01
C ASP A 109 -12.34 3.29 -1.36
N GLU A 110 -13.07 3.77 -0.34
CA GLU A 110 -14.19 4.71 -0.50
C GLU A 110 -13.73 6.03 -1.12
N THR A 111 -12.64 6.63 -0.63
CA THR A 111 -12.08 7.86 -1.21
C THR A 111 -11.59 7.67 -2.64
N ARG A 112 -11.05 6.50 -2.99
CA ARG A 112 -10.60 6.24 -4.37
C ARG A 112 -11.75 6.00 -5.34
N ALA A 113 -12.85 5.43 -4.87
CA ALA A 113 -14.00 5.09 -5.70
C ALA A 113 -14.85 6.30 -6.08
N ASP A 114 -14.83 7.36 -5.26
CA ASP A 114 -15.55 8.61 -5.49
C ASP A 114 -14.62 9.65 -6.16
N PRO A 115 -14.91 10.09 -7.41
CA PRO A 115 -14.07 11.02 -8.16
C PRO A 115 -13.87 12.38 -7.50
N ASP A 116 -14.87 12.90 -6.79
CA ASP A 116 -14.81 14.22 -6.17
C ASP A 116 -13.86 14.18 -4.97
N THR A 117 -14.03 13.17 -4.12
CA THR A 117 -13.15 12.98 -2.97
C THR A 117 -11.74 12.55 -3.39
N PHE A 118 -11.61 11.76 -4.45
CA PHE A 118 -10.32 11.35 -5.00
C PHE A 118 -9.57 12.55 -5.60
N SER A 119 -10.27 13.41 -6.35
CA SER A 119 -9.69 14.65 -6.88
C SER A 119 -9.21 15.57 -5.77
N ALA A 120 -10.01 15.75 -4.71
CA ALA A 120 -9.61 16.55 -3.55
C ALA A 120 -8.36 15.97 -2.86
N ALA A 121 -8.28 14.65 -2.72
CA ALA A 121 -7.12 13.96 -2.18
C ALA A 121 -5.86 14.19 -3.04
N LEU A 122 -5.99 14.09 -4.37
CA LEU A 122 -4.88 14.33 -5.31
C LEU A 122 -4.41 15.79 -5.26
N TRP A 123 -5.33 16.75 -5.20
CA TRP A 123 -4.99 18.17 -5.05
C TRP A 123 -4.23 18.44 -3.76
N SER A 124 -4.61 17.80 -2.65
CA SER A 124 -3.90 17.95 -1.37
C SER A 124 -2.43 17.49 -1.41
N PHE A 125 -2.05 16.64 -2.39
CA PHE A 125 -0.67 16.25 -2.60
C PHE A 125 0.12 17.27 -3.42
N GLY A 126 -0.51 17.85 -4.45
CA GLY A 126 0.12 18.82 -5.36
C GLY A 126 -0.03 20.29 -4.97
N SER A 127 -0.42 20.54 -3.71
CA SER A 127 -0.53 21.88 -3.11
C SER A 127 0.79 22.35 -2.49
#